data_AF-A0A2K3KFB6-F1
#
_entry.id   AF-A0A2K3KFB6-F1
#
_cell.length_a   1.000
_cell.length_b   1.000
_cell.length_c   1.000
_cell.angle_alpha   90.00
_cell.angle_beta   90.00
_cell.angle_gamma   90.00
#
_symmetry.space_group_name_H-M   'P 1'
#
loop_
_entity.id
_entity.type
_entity.pdbx_description
1 polymer ?
#
loop_
_entity_poly.entity_id
_entity_poly.type
_entity_poly.pdbx_seq_one_letter_code
_entity_poly.pdbx_strand_id
1 'polypeptide(L)'
;MVAESFCQNHQNDVEEEEKKVVEAPFILGLQPSALVDNVAHVDLSLLDRIPGERGGSIPVAIEELEHILREVKSNSNSSDDDNSHSSSVMKTMAGGSVANTIRGLSSGFGISSGIIGACGDDEQGQLFVNNMSSNGVDLSRLRKKKGHTAQ
;
A
#
# COMPACT_ATOMS: atom_id res chain seq x y z
N MET A 1 0.53 62.57 45.25
CA MET A 1 -0.60 61.95 45.98
C MET A 1 -0.86 60.61 45.31
N VAL A 2 -0.84 59.56 46.13
CA VAL A 2 -0.85 58.13 45.79
C VAL A 2 -2.25 57.69 45.37
N ALA A 3 -2.37 56.72 44.45
CA ALA A 3 -3.06 55.44 44.66
C ALA A 3 -3.29 54.67 43.36
N GLU A 4 -2.76 53.44 43.33
CA GLU A 4 -3.14 52.35 42.42
C GLU A 4 -4.61 51.97 42.61
N SER A 5 -5.21 51.37 41.58
CA SER A 5 -6.32 50.43 41.80
C SER A 5 -6.35 49.33 40.74
N PHE A 6 -6.23 48.13 41.28
CA PHE A 6 -6.49 46.81 40.74
C PHE A 6 -7.79 46.73 39.95
N CYS A 7 -7.75 46.04 38.81
CA CYS A 7 -8.80 45.11 38.41
C CYS A 7 -8.15 43.92 37.70
N GLN A 8 -7.91 42.86 38.47
CA GLN A 8 -7.74 41.51 37.94
C GLN A 8 -9.07 41.10 37.29
N ASN A 9 -9.05 40.63 36.06
CA ASN A 9 -10.13 39.80 35.54
C ASN A 9 -9.56 38.47 35.05
N HIS A 10 -10.16 37.44 35.64
CA HIS A 10 -9.87 36.02 35.54
C HIS A 10 -9.94 35.49 34.11
N GLN A 11 -9.05 34.53 33.85
CA GLN A 11 -9.25 33.28 33.12
C GLN A 11 -10.43 33.25 32.15
N ASN A 12 -10.10 33.15 30.86
CA ASN A 12 -10.72 32.18 29.96
C ASN A 12 -9.62 31.74 29.00
N ASP A 13 -8.73 30.87 29.50
CA ASP A 13 -7.85 30.06 28.66
C ASP A 13 -8.73 29.05 27.92
N VAL A 14 -9.37 29.51 26.84
CA VAL A 14 -9.88 28.62 25.82
C VAL A 14 -8.66 28.25 25.01
N GLU A 15 -8.06 27.11 25.33
CA GLU A 15 -7.14 26.41 24.45
C GLU A 15 -7.91 26.11 23.15
N GLU A 16 -7.86 27.05 22.20
CA GLU A 16 -8.16 26.75 20.81
C GLU A 16 -7.12 25.72 20.38
N GLU A 17 -7.50 24.44 20.36
CA GLU A 17 -6.78 23.43 19.58
C GLU A 17 -6.70 23.98 18.16
N GLU A 18 -5.54 24.51 17.79
CA GLU A 18 -5.20 24.91 16.43
C GLU A 18 -5.47 23.69 15.55
N LYS A 19 -6.62 23.71 14.88
CA LYS A 19 -7.04 22.66 13.97
C LYS A 19 -6.10 22.72 12.78
N LYS A 20 -4.98 22.00 12.86
CA LYS A 20 -3.96 21.92 11.82
C LYS A 20 -4.65 21.65 10.50
N VAL A 21 -4.74 22.67 9.65
CA VAL A 21 -5.37 22.57 8.34
C VAL A 21 -4.47 21.64 7.53
N VAL A 22 -4.88 20.38 7.40
CA VAL A 22 -4.16 19.42 6.57
C VAL A 22 -4.40 19.82 5.13
N GLU A 23 -3.39 20.43 4.52
CA GLU A 23 -3.43 20.80 3.11
C GLU A 23 -3.65 19.54 2.26
N ALA A 24 -4.54 19.63 1.27
CA ALA A 24 -4.78 18.52 0.37
C ALA A 24 -3.51 18.20 -0.45
N PRO A 25 -3.27 16.93 -0.78
CA PRO A 25 -2.10 16.56 -1.58
C PRO A 25 -2.20 17.21 -2.96
N PHE A 26 -1.04 17.61 -3.49
CA PHE A 26 -0.95 18.29 -4.79
C PHE A 26 -1.35 17.36 -5.95
N ILE A 27 -0.97 16.08 -5.86
CA ILE A 27 -1.34 15.05 -6.83
C ILE A 27 -2.20 13.98 -6.15
N LEU A 28 -3.28 13.57 -6.81
CA LEU A 28 -4.11 12.46 -6.38
C LEU A 28 -4.11 11.36 -7.44
N GLY A 29 -3.75 10.14 -7.03
CA GLY A 29 -3.90 8.95 -7.85
C GLY A 29 -5.22 8.24 -7.55
N LEU A 30 -5.97 7.88 -8.59
CA LEU A 30 -7.15 7.04 -8.46
C LEU A 30 -6.77 5.56 -8.68
N GLN A 31 -6.82 4.77 -7.61
CA GLN A 31 -6.67 3.32 -7.66
C GLN A 31 -7.85 2.71 -6.91
N PRO A 32 -8.96 2.37 -7.59
CA PRO A 32 -10.20 1.95 -6.93
C PRO A 32 -10.01 0.79 -5.94
N SER A 33 -9.12 -0.15 -6.26
CA SER A 33 -8.75 -1.27 -5.40
C SER A 33 -7.25 -1.27 -5.11
N ALA A 34 -6.87 -1.26 -3.84
CA ALA A 34 -5.52 -1.56 -3.41
C ALA A 34 -5.11 -2.94 -3.93
N LEU A 35 -3.89 -3.03 -4.44
CA LEU A 35 -3.33 -4.23 -5.06
C LEU A 35 -2.09 -4.66 -4.32
N VAL A 36 -1.88 -5.96 -4.21
CA VAL A 36 -0.66 -6.55 -3.68
C VAL A 36 -0.05 -7.46 -4.73
N ASP A 37 1.18 -7.16 -5.13
CA ASP A 37 1.92 -7.94 -6.11
C ASP A 37 2.61 -9.11 -5.40
N ASN A 38 2.46 -10.32 -5.95
CA ASN A 38 3.27 -11.49 -5.61
C ASN A 38 4.29 -11.73 -6.72
N VAL A 39 5.58 -11.57 -6.39
CA VAL A 39 6.68 -11.64 -7.35
C VAL A 39 7.55 -12.85 -7.03
N ALA A 40 7.78 -13.72 -8.02
CA ALA A 40 8.64 -14.89 -7.89
C ALA A 40 9.42 -15.13 -9.19
N HIS A 41 10.59 -15.73 -9.07
CA HIS A 41 11.28 -16.33 -10.20
C HIS A 41 10.67 -17.70 -10.49
N VAL A 42 10.38 -17.97 -11.76
CA VAL A 42 9.73 -19.21 -12.18
C VAL A 42 10.40 -19.74 -13.44
N ASP A 43 10.35 -21.06 -13.62
CA ASP A 43 10.85 -21.69 -14.84
C ASP A 43 9.83 -21.58 -15.99
N LEU A 44 10.29 -21.85 -17.22
CA LEU A 44 9.42 -21.83 -18.40
C LEU A 44 8.32 -22.89 -18.33
N SER A 45 8.58 -24.02 -17.67
CA SER A 45 7.61 -25.11 -17.57
C SER A 45 6.38 -24.71 -16.74
N LEU A 46 6.56 -23.87 -15.73
CA LEU A 46 5.48 -23.30 -14.94
C LEU A 46 4.64 -22.35 -15.79
N LEU A 47 5.29 -21.50 -16.59
CA LEU A 47 4.59 -20.54 -17.45
C LEU A 47 3.69 -21.26 -18.46
N ASP A 48 4.08 -22.45 -18.92
CA ASP A 48 3.27 -23.25 -19.84
C ASP A 48 2.06 -23.93 -19.14
N ARG A 49 2.01 -23.94 -17.79
CA ARG A 49 0.91 -24.52 -16.98
C ARG A 49 -0.10 -23.49 -16.44
N ILE A 50 0.18 -22.20 -16.56
CA ILE A 50 -0.66 -21.11 -16.04
C ILE A 50 -1.23 -20.26 -17.19
N PRO A 51 -2.38 -19.62 -17.01
CA PRO A 51 -2.97 -18.79 -18.06
C PRO A 51 -2.13 -17.53 -18.33
N GLY A 52 -2.12 -17.09 -19.59
CA GLY A 52 -1.50 -15.84 -20.02
C GLY A 52 -0.33 -16.02 -20.99
N GLU A 53 0.21 -14.88 -21.44
CA GLU A 53 1.35 -14.82 -22.34
C GLU A 53 2.56 -14.24 -21.61
N ARG A 54 3.77 -14.59 -22.04
CA ARG A 54 5.02 -14.06 -21.45
C ARG A 54 5.08 -12.55 -21.66
N GLY A 55 5.22 -11.79 -20.57
CA GLY A 55 5.17 -10.32 -20.60
C GLY A 55 3.76 -9.73 -20.73
N GLY A 56 2.73 -10.59 -20.71
CA GLY A 56 1.34 -10.17 -20.72
C GLY A 56 0.82 -9.75 -19.33
N SER A 57 -0.37 -9.16 -19.33
CA SER A 57 -1.14 -8.83 -18.13
C SER A 57 -2.60 -9.16 -18.42
N ILE A 58 -3.14 -10.13 -17.72
CA ILE A 58 -4.54 -10.55 -17.87
C ILE A 58 -5.24 -10.56 -16.51
N PRO A 59 -6.52 -10.17 -16.43
CA PRO A 59 -7.32 -10.42 -15.25
C PRO A 59 -7.58 -11.93 -15.12
N VAL A 60 -7.57 -12.43 -13.89
CA VAL A 60 -7.87 -13.83 -13.56
C VAL A 60 -8.95 -13.90 -12.49
N ALA A 61 -9.72 -14.99 -12.48
CA ALA A 61 -10.69 -15.25 -11.41
C ALA A 61 -9.98 -15.63 -10.10
N ILE A 62 -10.72 -15.60 -8.98
CA ILE A 62 -10.13 -15.90 -7.67
C ILE A 62 -9.62 -17.35 -7.59
N GLU A 63 -10.34 -18.29 -8.20
CA GLU A 63 -9.96 -19.70 -8.24
C GLU A 63 -8.68 -19.92 -9.06
N GLU A 64 -8.52 -19.16 -10.15
CA GLU A 64 -7.31 -19.18 -10.99
C GLU A 64 -6.13 -18.55 -10.26
N LEU A 65 -6.33 -17.43 -9.56
CA LEU A 65 -5.31 -16.81 -8.72
C LEU A 65 -4.80 -17.79 -7.65
N GLU A 66 -5.71 -18.46 -6.94
CA GLU A 66 -5.36 -19.46 -5.94
C GLU A 66 -4.60 -20.66 -6.53
N HIS A 67 -4.95 -21.07 -7.75
CA HIS A 67 -4.21 -22.09 -8.49
C HIS A 67 -2.79 -21.62 -8.85
N ILE A 68 -2.65 -20.43 -9.43
CA ILE A 68 -1.35 -19.84 -9.81
C ILE A 68 -0.45 -19.73 -8.57
N LEU A 69 -0.96 -19.19 -7.47
CA LEU A 69 -0.18 -19.03 -6.23
C LEU A 69 0.26 -20.38 -5.64
N ARG A 70 -0.56 -21.44 -5.76
CA ARG A 70 -0.18 -22.80 -5.35
C ARG A 70 0.93 -23.36 -6.23
N GLU A 71 0.79 -23.26 -7.55
CA GLU A 71 1.80 -23.71 -8.51
C GLU A 71 3.14 -23.00 -8.31
N VAL A 72 3.14 -21.68 -8.11
CA VAL A 72 4.35 -20.90 -7.83
C VAL A 72 5.04 -21.37 -6.53
N LYS A 73 4.27 -21.57 -5.44
CA LYS A 73 4.82 -22.01 -4.15
C LYS A 73 5.38 -23.44 -4.18
N SER A 74 4.73 -24.36 -4.91
CA SER A 74 5.17 -25.75 -5.00
C SER A 74 6.51 -25.89 -5.73
N ASN A 75 6.78 -25.07 -6.75
CA ASN A 75 8.04 -25.11 -7.48
C ASN A 75 9.22 -24.45 -6.73
N SER A 76 8.95 -23.64 -5.69
CA SER A 76 10.00 -23.09 -4.83
C SER A 76 10.56 -24.11 -3.82
N ASN A 77 9.80 -25.16 -3.51
CA ASN A 77 10.12 -26.13 -2.44
C ASN A 77 10.74 -27.44 -2.94
N SER A 78 10.90 -27.64 -4.24
CA SER A 78 11.41 -28.89 -4.84
C SER A 78 12.94 -28.96 -4.97
N SER A 79 13.69 -28.05 -4.32
CA SER A 79 15.15 -28.01 -4.35
C SER A 79 15.76 -28.34 -2.98
N ASP A 80 15.59 -29.60 -2.55
CA ASP A 80 16.28 -30.22 -1.40
C ASP A 80 17.68 -30.73 -1.79
N ASP A 81 18.50 -29.92 -2.47
CA ASP A 81 19.93 -30.21 -2.63
C ASP A 81 20.78 -28.94 -2.66
N ASP A 82 21.70 -28.87 -1.69
CA ASP A 82 22.95 -28.12 -1.65
C ASP A 82 22.93 -26.57 -1.72
N ASN A 83 22.96 -25.96 -0.52
CA ASN A 83 23.82 -24.84 -0.12
C ASN A 83 24.18 -23.73 -1.15
N SER A 84 23.21 -23.28 -1.96
CA SER A 84 23.32 -22.06 -2.76
C SER A 84 22.06 -21.20 -2.60
N HIS A 85 22.24 -19.96 -2.16
CA HIS A 85 21.19 -18.99 -1.83
C HIS A 85 20.40 -18.48 -3.05
N SER A 86 19.59 -19.32 -3.69
CA SER A 86 18.65 -18.86 -4.71
C SER A 86 17.38 -19.71 -4.82
N SER A 87 16.85 -20.20 -3.70
CA SER A 87 15.44 -20.64 -3.66
C SER A 87 14.55 -19.42 -3.95
N SER A 88 13.63 -19.57 -4.89
CA SER A 88 12.70 -18.53 -5.34
C SER A 88 11.72 -18.19 -4.22
N VAL A 89 12.15 -17.34 -3.28
CA VAL A 89 11.28 -16.79 -2.25
C VAL A 89 10.32 -15.84 -2.92
N MET A 90 9.05 -16.23 -2.97
CA MET A 90 7.97 -15.35 -3.40
C MET A 90 7.94 -14.12 -2.49
N LYS A 91 8.02 -12.93 -3.09
CA LYS A 91 7.96 -11.64 -2.40
C LYS A 91 6.59 -11.03 -2.58
N THR A 92 5.99 -10.61 -1.49
CA THR A 92 4.69 -9.92 -1.48
C THR A 92 4.91 -8.44 -1.19
N MET A 93 4.39 -7.55 -2.02
CA MET A 93 4.57 -6.09 -1.87
C MET A 93 3.36 -5.30 -2.34
N ALA A 94 3.24 -4.05 -1.90
CA ALA A 94 2.20 -3.15 -2.39
C ALA A 94 2.38 -2.90 -3.89
N GLY A 95 1.29 -3.12 -4.64
CA GLY A 95 1.27 -3.13 -6.09
C GLY A 95 0.30 -2.12 -6.69
N GLY A 96 0.10 -2.27 -8.00
CA GLY A 96 -0.72 -1.37 -8.81
C GLY A 96 0.07 -0.18 -9.37
N SER A 97 -0.12 0.08 -10.67
CA SER A 97 0.64 1.10 -11.40
C SER A 97 0.45 2.51 -10.84
N VAL A 98 -0.77 2.86 -10.45
CA VAL A 98 -1.07 4.18 -9.88
C VAL A 98 -0.44 4.32 -8.50
N ALA A 99 -0.59 3.33 -7.62
CA ALA A 99 0.05 3.34 -6.30
C ALA A 99 1.57 3.46 -6.40
N ASN A 100 2.21 2.67 -7.28
CA ASN A 100 3.66 2.74 -7.49
C ASN A 100 4.10 4.12 -8.01
N THR A 101 3.32 4.73 -8.91
CA THR A 101 3.59 6.08 -9.42
C THR A 101 3.48 7.12 -8.30
N ILE A 102 2.39 7.11 -7.54
CA ILE A 102 2.15 8.03 -6.41
C ILE A 102 3.21 7.86 -5.32
N ARG A 103 3.58 6.62 -5.00
CA ARG A 103 4.67 6.32 -4.07
C ARG A 103 5.99 6.92 -4.55
N GLY A 104 6.34 6.72 -5.83
CA GLY A 104 7.55 7.28 -6.42
C GLY A 104 7.58 8.81 -6.42
N LEU A 105 6.45 9.46 -6.75
CA LEU A 105 6.31 10.91 -6.68
C LEU A 105 6.50 11.44 -5.26
N SER A 106 5.93 10.76 -4.26
CA SER A 106 6.07 11.18 -2.86
C SER A 106 7.49 10.95 -2.33
N SER A 107 7.95 9.69 -2.24
CA SER A 107 9.22 9.38 -1.58
C SER A 107 10.46 9.62 -2.44
N GLY A 108 10.33 9.55 -3.76
CA GLY A 108 11.45 9.73 -4.70
C GLY A 108 11.65 11.18 -5.15
N PHE A 109 10.56 11.95 -5.30
CA PHE A 109 10.61 13.32 -5.83
C PHE A 109 10.16 14.39 -4.82
N GLY A 110 9.68 14.01 -3.63
CA GLY A 110 9.23 14.94 -2.60
C GLY A 110 7.94 15.69 -2.96
N ILE A 111 7.16 15.17 -3.92
CA ILE A 111 5.92 15.80 -4.38
C ILE A 111 4.77 15.34 -3.48
N SER A 112 4.07 16.29 -2.85
CA SER A 112 2.88 16.03 -2.04
C SER A 112 1.83 15.24 -2.85
N SER A 113 1.65 13.97 -2.50
CA SER A 113 0.83 13.04 -3.27
C SER A 113 -0.04 12.18 -2.36
N GLY A 114 -1.25 11.87 -2.82
CA GLY A 114 -2.21 11.02 -2.11
C GLY A 114 -2.91 10.03 -3.03
N ILE A 115 -3.63 9.09 -2.43
CA ILE A 115 -4.38 8.08 -3.19
C ILE A 115 -5.86 8.07 -2.79
N ILE A 116 -6.72 7.89 -3.79
CA ILE A 116 -8.15 7.63 -3.63
C ILE A 116 -8.40 6.19 -4.04
N GLY A 117 -9.03 5.42 -3.16
CA GLY A 117 -9.28 4.00 -3.40
C GLY A 117 -9.93 3.29 -2.22
N ALA A 118 -9.92 1.97 -2.27
CA ALA A 118 -10.29 1.11 -1.16
C ALA A 118 -9.33 -0.07 -0.99
N CYS A 119 -9.14 -0.53 0.24
CA CYS A 119 -8.45 -1.77 0.57
C CYS A 119 -9.37 -2.69 1.38
N GLY A 120 -9.06 -3.98 1.41
CA GLY A 120 -9.70 -4.94 2.31
C GLY A 120 -9.36 -4.66 3.78
N ASP A 121 -10.08 -5.34 4.67
CA ASP A 121 -9.84 -5.36 6.10
C ASP A 121 -8.96 -6.55 6.52
N ASP A 122 -8.11 -7.00 5.61
CA ASP A 122 -7.19 -8.11 5.73
C ASP A 122 -5.72 -7.69 5.91
N GLU A 123 -4.84 -8.67 6.09
CA GLU A 123 -3.40 -8.46 6.26
C GLU A 123 -2.76 -7.81 5.03
N GLN A 124 -3.23 -8.14 3.82
CA GLN A 124 -2.77 -7.53 2.58
C GLN A 124 -3.12 -6.05 2.50
N GLY A 125 -4.32 -5.67 2.95
CA GLY A 125 -4.73 -4.27 3.07
C GLY A 125 -3.85 -3.51 4.06
N GLN A 126 -3.51 -4.14 5.19
CA GLN A 126 -2.58 -3.55 6.15
C GLN A 126 -1.16 -3.40 5.58
N LEU A 127 -0.66 -4.39 4.84
CA LEU A 127 0.62 -4.31 4.13
C LEU A 127 0.63 -3.13 3.16
N PHE A 128 -0.43 -2.97 2.35
CA PHE A 128 -0.56 -1.86 1.41
C PHE A 128 -0.54 -0.50 2.13
N VAL A 129 -1.35 -0.34 3.18
CA VAL A 129 -1.42 0.89 3.99
C VAL A 129 -0.05 1.21 4.60
N ASN A 130 0.64 0.24 5.18
CA ASN A 130 1.96 0.43 5.78
C ASN A 130 3.00 0.83 4.73
N ASN A 131 3.00 0.19 3.56
CA ASN A 131 3.93 0.53 2.47
C ASN A 131 3.71 1.97 1.98
N MET A 132 2.47 2.36 1.74
CA MET A 132 2.17 3.69 1.19
C MET A 132 2.41 4.81 2.22
N SER A 133 1.98 4.60 3.48
CA SER A 133 2.18 5.59 4.55
C SER A 133 3.65 5.79 4.91
N SER A 134 4.45 4.72 4.97
CA SER A 134 5.91 4.84 5.20
C SER A 134 6.65 5.56 4.07
N ASN A 135 6.05 5.66 2.88
CA ASN A 135 6.55 6.43 1.75
C ASN A 135 5.93 7.84 1.64
N GLY A 136 5.26 8.31 2.69
CA GLY A 136 4.74 9.69 2.75
C GLY A 136 3.54 9.94 1.85
N VAL A 137 2.81 8.91 1.42
CA VAL A 137 1.57 9.08 0.63
C VAL A 137 0.41 9.43 1.56
N ASP A 138 -0.37 10.46 1.21
CA ASP A 138 -1.61 10.78 1.91
C ASP A 138 -2.69 9.71 1.65
N LEU A 139 -3.10 9.02 2.72
CA LEU A 139 -4.10 7.95 2.70
C LEU A 139 -5.45 8.37 3.30
N SER A 140 -5.66 9.66 3.60
CA SER A 140 -6.91 10.17 4.17
C SER A 140 -8.16 9.84 3.33
N ARG A 141 -7.97 9.51 2.05
CA ARG A 141 -9.02 9.16 1.08
C ARG A 141 -9.01 7.68 0.67
N LEU A 142 -8.22 6.85 1.33
CA LEU A 142 -8.23 5.39 1.17
C LEU A 142 -9.26 4.77 2.13
N ARG A 143 -10.26 4.07 1.60
CA ARG A 143 -11.33 3.48 2.42
C ARG A 143 -11.03 2.02 2.73
N LYS A 144 -11.01 1.66 4.02
CA LYS A 144 -11.07 0.24 4.41
C LYS A 144 -12.48 -0.32 4.15
N LYS A 145 -12.57 -1.48 3.54
CA LYS A 145 -13.81 -2.21 3.21
C LYS A 145 -13.73 -3.62 3.77
N LYS A 146 -14.88 -4.22 4.08
CA LYS A 146 -14.94 -5.64 4.45
C LYS A 146 -14.59 -6.51 3.27
N GLY A 147 -13.78 -7.54 3.49
CA GLY A 147 -13.37 -8.52 2.49
C GLY A 147 -11.91 -8.35 2.06
N HIS A 148 -11.57 -8.97 0.94
CA HIS A 148 -10.18 -9.11 0.50
C HIS A 148 -9.65 -7.87 -0.21
N THR A 149 -8.36 -7.59 0.00
CA THR A 149 -7.57 -6.71 -0.86
C THR A 149 -7.31 -7.39 -2.20
N ALA A 150 -7.24 -6.62 -3.29
CA ALA A 150 -7.04 -7.18 -4.62
C ALA A 150 -5.58 -7.61 -4.84
N GLN A 151 -5.37 -8.49 -5.80
CA GLN A 151 -4.08 -9.05 -6.21
C GLN A 151 -3.99 -9.09 -7.73
#